data_AF-A0A0U5JDH6-F1
#
_entry.id   AF-A0A0U5JDH6-F1
#
_cell.length_a   1.000
_cell.length_b   1.000
_cell.length_c   1.000
_cell.angle_alpha   90.00
_cell.angle_beta   90.00
_cell.angle_gamma   90.00
#
_symmetry.space_group_name_H-M   'P 1'
#
loop_
_entity.id
_entity.type
_entity.pdbx_description
1 polymer ?
#
loop_
_entity_poly.entity_id
_entity_poly.type
_entity_poly.pdbx_seq_one_letter_code
_entity_poly.pdbx_strand_id
1 'polypeptide(L)'
;MAMNMPRRNFSFPKDFLWGTATSAYQIEGGVKLSNRQDSIWDTFCRYPGNILNGENGDIACGHYQRWEDDIILMSKLGIKAYRFSIAWTRIIPEETGAINSEGLNFYDRLIDTLLKYGIEPIITLYHWDLPERLQKQGGWASRGVIEPFLHYALTCFSHFSDRVKIWITHNEPWVIAMLGYRWGIHAPGVKDVQHSLQAAHHLLLSHGMVVEAMRAHSPNFLGKIGIALNLSPVYPIDPSKEADQLAAKQYGWMLNDFFLDALFLGAYPQEILAKYPELNQIIQAEDMKRICVPLDFLGINYYTRTLVKGFEKEGQLESEVVALPNAHSTMWEFYPQGLSEIIEWVWERYHPREIMITENGTALDDELSATQEVLDDRRIEYFQAHLQELHKLIDRSIPISGYFAWSLLDNFEWSFGYQKRFGLVYVDFPTLKRIPKKSATWFGSVSKNNAIAIN
;
A
#
# COMPACT_ATOMS: atom_id res chain seq x y z
N MET A 1 -7.99 -46.94 7.99
CA MET A 1 -9.03 -45.94 8.30
C MET A 1 -8.31 -44.66 8.70
N ALA A 2 -8.29 -43.65 7.82
CA ALA A 2 -7.78 -42.34 8.20
C ALA A 2 -8.77 -41.71 9.18
N MET A 3 -8.30 -41.37 10.39
CA MET A 3 -9.09 -40.62 11.35
C MET A 3 -9.39 -39.24 10.74
N ASN A 4 -10.67 -38.94 10.48
CA ASN A 4 -11.13 -37.59 10.18
C ASN A 4 -10.79 -36.71 11.39
N MET A 5 -9.70 -35.94 11.31
CA MET A 5 -9.50 -34.84 12.24
C MET A 5 -10.62 -33.81 12.01
N PRO A 6 -11.23 -33.27 13.08
CA PRO A 6 -12.31 -32.30 12.93
C PRO A 6 -11.75 -31.04 12.25
N ARG A 7 -12.34 -30.63 11.11
CA ARG A 7 -12.00 -29.38 10.43
C ARG A 7 -12.11 -28.22 11.42
N ARG A 8 -11.01 -27.48 11.61
CA ARG A 8 -11.02 -26.27 12.43
C ARG A 8 -11.42 -25.10 11.53
N ASN A 9 -12.59 -24.53 11.80
CA ASN A 9 -13.06 -23.32 11.15
C ASN A 9 -12.73 -22.11 12.04
N PHE A 10 -12.06 -21.13 11.46
CA PHE A 10 -11.75 -19.85 12.10
C PHE A 10 -12.66 -18.80 11.49
N SER A 11 -13.65 -18.34 12.26
CA SER A 11 -14.67 -17.38 11.81
C SER A 11 -14.28 -15.97 12.21
N PHE A 12 -14.50 -15.02 11.31
CA PHE A 12 -14.15 -13.62 11.52
C PHE A 12 -15.35 -12.83 12.05
N PRO A 13 -15.14 -11.60 12.58
CA PRO A 13 -16.22 -10.72 13.00
C PRO A 13 -17.27 -10.58 11.90
N LYS A 14 -18.54 -10.44 12.28
CA LYS A 14 -19.66 -10.45 11.32
C LYS A 14 -19.52 -9.42 10.19
N ASP A 15 -19.01 -8.24 10.53
CA ASP A 15 -18.86 -7.11 9.61
C ASP A 15 -17.41 -6.97 9.10
N PHE A 16 -16.62 -8.05 9.18
CA PHE A 16 -15.24 -8.05 8.69
C PHE A 16 -15.19 -7.89 7.17
N LEU A 17 -14.37 -6.94 6.71
CA LEU A 17 -14.33 -6.53 5.32
C LEU A 17 -13.29 -7.33 4.54
N TRP A 18 -13.75 -8.14 3.59
CA TRP A 18 -12.90 -8.94 2.71
C TRP A 18 -12.75 -8.30 1.35
N GLY A 19 -11.52 -7.93 0.99
CA GLY A 19 -11.25 -7.24 -0.26
C GLY A 19 -9.98 -7.64 -0.97
N THR A 20 -9.78 -7.02 -2.12
CA THR A 20 -8.52 -7.01 -2.86
C THR A 20 -8.06 -5.57 -3.03
N ALA A 21 -6.76 -5.38 -3.26
CA ALA A 21 -6.16 -4.07 -3.46
C ALA A 21 -5.41 -3.97 -4.79
N THR A 22 -5.38 -2.76 -5.36
CA THR A 22 -4.60 -2.36 -6.55
C THR A 22 -4.17 -0.88 -6.45
N SER A 23 -3.30 -0.45 -7.36
CA SER A 23 -2.96 0.97 -7.55
C SER A 23 -3.10 1.37 -9.02
N ALA A 24 -3.40 2.66 -9.25
CA ALA A 24 -3.74 3.21 -10.55
C ALA A 24 -2.65 2.97 -11.59
N TYR A 25 -1.42 3.41 -11.34
CA TYR A 25 -0.33 3.27 -12.31
C TYR A 25 -0.01 1.79 -12.63
N GLN A 26 -0.19 0.91 -11.65
CA GLN A 26 0.16 -0.51 -11.82
C GLN A 26 -0.84 -1.29 -12.68
N ILE A 27 -2.10 -0.86 -12.77
CA ILE A 27 -3.15 -1.62 -13.47
C ILE A 27 -3.83 -0.86 -14.62
N GLU A 28 -3.93 0.48 -14.55
CA GLU A 28 -4.82 1.23 -15.42
C GLU A 28 -4.37 1.21 -16.88
N GLY A 29 -3.10 1.55 -17.12
CA GLY A 29 -2.62 1.88 -18.47
C GLY A 29 -3.38 3.06 -19.06
N GLY A 30 -3.48 3.12 -20.39
CA GLY A 30 -4.24 4.19 -21.06
C GLY A 30 -3.65 5.57 -20.75
N VAL A 31 -2.32 5.66 -20.74
CA VAL A 31 -1.58 6.86 -20.29
C VAL A 31 -1.85 8.11 -21.14
N LYS A 32 -2.38 7.94 -22.36
CA LYS A 32 -2.78 9.02 -23.28
C LYS A 32 -4.30 9.28 -23.33
N LEU A 33 -5.08 8.57 -22.52
CA LEU A 33 -6.54 8.69 -22.50
C LEU A 33 -6.99 9.69 -21.44
N SER A 34 -8.11 10.36 -21.72
CA SER A 34 -8.78 11.32 -20.85
C SER A 34 -7.86 12.39 -20.30
N ASN A 35 -7.15 13.07 -21.19
CA ASN A 35 -6.26 14.19 -20.90
C ASN A 35 -5.29 13.95 -19.72
N ARG A 36 -4.96 12.68 -19.45
CA ARG A 36 -3.97 12.32 -18.43
C ARG A 36 -2.61 12.88 -18.87
N GLN A 37 -1.88 13.43 -17.90
CA GLN A 37 -0.50 13.87 -18.08
C GLN A 37 0.47 12.91 -17.39
N ASP A 38 1.76 13.06 -17.66
CA ASP A 38 2.80 12.21 -17.08
C ASP A 38 2.83 12.34 -15.54
N SER A 39 2.90 11.19 -14.88
CA SER A 39 3.36 11.07 -13.50
C SER A 39 4.88 10.91 -13.45
N ILE A 40 5.44 11.00 -12.24
CA ILE A 40 6.84 10.66 -11.97
C ILE A 40 7.20 9.23 -12.39
N TRP A 41 6.25 8.30 -12.42
CA TRP A 41 6.54 6.94 -12.87
C TRP A 41 6.60 6.83 -14.39
N ASP A 42 5.79 7.60 -15.14
CA ASP A 42 5.88 7.63 -16.61
C ASP A 42 7.26 8.13 -17.04
N THR A 43 7.77 9.17 -16.38
CA THR A 43 9.12 9.71 -16.65
C THR A 43 10.21 8.78 -16.17
N PHE A 44 10.09 8.22 -14.96
CA PHE A 44 11.08 7.30 -14.40
C PHE A 44 11.27 6.04 -15.25
N CYS A 45 10.19 5.47 -15.80
CA CYS A 45 10.24 4.29 -16.70
C CYS A 45 10.99 4.54 -18.02
N ARG A 46 11.11 5.79 -18.47
CA ARG A 46 11.78 6.13 -19.76
C ARG A 46 13.31 6.07 -19.67
N TYR A 47 13.87 6.09 -18.46
CA TYR A 47 15.31 6.07 -18.26
C TYR A 47 15.82 4.61 -18.22
N PRO A 48 16.78 4.23 -19.09
CA PRO A 48 17.33 2.88 -19.12
C PRO A 48 17.91 2.46 -17.77
N GLY A 49 17.59 1.24 -17.34
CA GLY A 49 18.10 0.65 -16.10
C GLY A 49 17.26 0.92 -14.84
N ASN A 50 16.28 1.81 -14.91
CA ASN A 50 15.40 2.08 -13.77
C ASN A 50 14.39 0.95 -13.50
N ILE A 51 13.90 0.32 -14.57
CA ILE A 51 12.96 -0.80 -14.50
C ILE A 51 13.62 -2.03 -15.09
N LEU A 52 13.43 -3.17 -14.45
CA LEU A 52 13.83 -4.46 -14.98
C LEU A 52 13.27 -4.64 -16.41
N ASN A 53 14.11 -5.10 -17.32
CA ASN A 53 13.79 -5.28 -18.75
C ASN A 53 13.33 -4.01 -19.50
N GLY A 54 13.43 -2.82 -18.90
CA GLY A 54 13.00 -1.57 -19.52
C GLY A 54 11.48 -1.47 -19.73
N GLU A 55 10.70 -2.15 -18.88
CA GLU A 55 9.23 -2.17 -18.94
C GLU A 55 8.62 -0.86 -18.41
N ASN A 56 7.33 -0.63 -18.70
CA ASN A 56 6.59 0.55 -18.26
C ASN A 56 5.11 0.24 -17.99
N GLY A 57 4.39 1.19 -17.39
CA GLY A 57 2.97 1.10 -17.07
C GLY A 57 2.01 1.60 -18.17
N ASP A 58 2.48 1.80 -19.41
CA ASP A 58 1.67 2.44 -20.47
C ASP A 58 0.37 1.67 -20.78
N ILE A 59 0.48 0.34 -20.76
CA ILE A 59 -0.63 -0.61 -20.94
C ILE A 59 -1.03 -1.23 -19.60
N ALA A 60 -0.07 -1.67 -18.78
CA ALA A 60 -0.34 -2.35 -17.52
C ALA A 60 -1.29 -3.55 -17.70
N CYS A 61 -2.36 -3.61 -16.91
CA CYS A 61 -3.42 -4.60 -17.09
C CYS A 61 -4.47 -4.14 -18.11
N GLY A 62 -4.40 -2.91 -18.64
CA GLY A 62 -5.43 -2.29 -19.45
C GLY A 62 -6.74 -2.07 -18.69
N HIS A 63 -6.67 -1.92 -17.36
CA HIS A 63 -7.86 -1.78 -16.51
C HIS A 63 -8.68 -0.54 -16.88
N TYR A 64 -8.05 0.55 -17.36
CA TYR A 64 -8.78 1.75 -17.78
C TYR A 64 -9.87 1.46 -18.83
N GLN A 65 -9.67 0.44 -19.67
CA GLN A 65 -10.65 0.00 -20.68
C GLN A 65 -11.44 -1.25 -20.27
N ARG A 66 -10.97 -2.00 -19.27
CA ARG A 66 -11.51 -3.31 -18.87
C ARG A 66 -12.07 -3.35 -17.45
N TRP A 67 -12.24 -2.19 -16.83
CA TRP A 67 -12.68 -2.06 -15.44
C TRP A 67 -14.01 -2.76 -15.18
N GLU A 68 -14.96 -2.75 -16.13
CA GLU A 68 -16.24 -3.48 -16.00
C GLU A 68 -16.03 -5.00 -15.89
N ASP A 69 -15.18 -5.57 -16.74
CA ASP A 69 -14.84 -7.00 -16.72
C ASP A 69 -14.19 -7.39 -15.39
N ASP A 70 -13.27 -6.55 -14.90
CA ASP A 70 -12.56 -6.76 -13.64
C ASP A 70 -13.52 -6.69 -12.43
N ILE A 71 -14.53 -5.80 -12.43
CA ILE A 71 -15.58 -5.76 -11.39
C ILE A 71 -16.49 -6.99 -11.45
N ILE A 72 -16.93 -7.38 -12.65
CA ILE A 72 -17.76 -8.58 -12.84
C ILE A 72 -17.01 -9.80 -12.32
N LEU A 73 -15.70 -9.86 -12.54
CA LEU A 73 -14.83 -10.91 -12.03
C LEU A 73 -14.80 -10.94 -10.49
N MET A 74 -14.56 -9.79 -9.86
CA MET A 74 -14.60 -9.66 -8.39
C MET A 74 -15.93 -10.15 -7.81
N SER A 75 -17.05 -9.75 -8.41
CA SER A 75 -18.38 -10.16 -7.98
C SER A 75 -18.58 -11.69 -8.08
N LYS A 76 -18.15 -12.32 -9.18
CA LYS A 76 -18.20 -13.79 -9.35
C LYS A 76 -17.36 -14.52 -8.30
N LEU A 77 -16.16 -14.00 -8.02
CA LEU A 77 -15.26 -14.52 -6.99
C LEU A 77 -15.84 -14.32 -5.58
N GLY A 78 -16.72 -13.34 -5.37
CA GLY A 78 -17.33 -13.02 -4.08
C GLY A 78 -16.52 -12.10 -3.21
N ILE A 79 -15.66 -11.28 -3.83
CA ILE A 79 -14.97 -10.18 -3.17
C ILE A 79 -16.01 -9.15 -2.73
N LYS A 80 -15.86 -8.59 -1.52
CA LYS A 80 -16.84 -7.68 -0.91
C LYS A 80 -16.39 -6.24 -0.83
N ALA A 81 -15.09 -5.98 -0.94
CA ALA A 81 -14.53 -4.65 -1.01
C ALA A 81 -13.40 -4.57 -2.04
N TYR A 82 -13.23 -3.39 -2.62
CA TYR A 82 -12.15 -3.13 -3.56
C TYR A 82 -11.43 -1.84 -3.17
N ARG A 83 -10.17 -2.00 -2.76
CA ARG A 83 -9.27 -0.89 -2.50
C ARG A 83 -8.52 -0.55 -3.79
N PHE A 84 -8.67 0.68 -4.25
CA PHE A 84 -7.96 1.19 -5.43
C PHE A 84 -7.48 2.62 -5.18
N SER A 85 -6.49 3.07 -5.94
CA SER A 85 -6.07 4.47 -5.91
C SER A 85 -6.66 5.27 -7.07
N ILE A 86 -6.85 6.57 -6.85
CA ILE A 86 -7.17 7.52 -7.91
C ILE A 86 -5.86 8.11 -8.43
N ALA A 87 -5.71 8.16 -9.75
CA ALA A 87 -4.56 8.81 -10.36
C ALA A 87 -4.71 10.32 -10.33
N TRP A 88 -3.84 11.01 -9.56
CA TRP A 88 -3.84 12.47 -9.51
C TRP A 88 -3.67 13.08 -10.91
N THR A 89 -2.83 12.46 -11.73
CA THR A 89 -2.60 12.85 -13.13
C THR A 89 -3.84 12.80 -14.03
N ARG A 90 -4.90 12.08 -13.64
CA ARG A 90 -6.18 12.07 -14.35
C ARG A 90 -7.15 13.12 -13.84
N ILE A 91 -7.08 13.51 -12.56
CA ILE A 91 -8.04 14.45 -11.97
C ILE A 91 -7.59 15.89 -12.17
N ILE A 92 -6.31 16.19 -11.93
CA ILE A 92 -5.74 17.54 -12.08
C ILE A 92 -4.47 17.47 -12.93
N PRO A 93 -4.62 17.23 -14.26
CA PRO A 93 -3.49 17.07 -15.16
C PRO A 93 -2.65 18.34 -15.31
N GLU A 94 -3.29 19.51 -15.36
CA GLU A 94 -2.67 20.78 -15.75
C GLU A 94 -2.20 21.64 -14.57
N GLU A 95 -1.23 22.52 -14.82
CA GLU A 95 -0.70 23.46 -13.81
C GLU A 95 -1.73 24.48 -13.33
N THR A 96 -2.73 24.78 -14.16
CA THR A 96 -3.84 25.69 -13.85
C THR A 96 -4.69 25.21 -12.66
N GLY A 97 -4.54 23.95 -12.26
CA GLY A 97 -5.41 23.31 -11.26
C GLY A 97 -6.79 22.96 -11.82
N ALA A 98 -6.97 23.04 -13.14
CA ALA A 98 -8.22 22.69 -13.80
C ALA A 98 -8.56 21.21 -13.59
N ILE A 99 -9.81 20.99 -13.17
CA ILE A 99 -10.35 19.66 -12.94
C ILE A 99 -10.69 19.03 -14.29
N ASN A 100 -10.22 17.82 -14.52
CA ASN A 100 -10.50 17.05 -15.71
C ASN A 100 -11.74 16.15 -15.51
N SER A 101 -12.86 16.57 -16.09
CA SER A 101 -14.13 15.84 -16.00
C SER A 101 -14.07 14.44 -16.58
N GLU A 102 -13.26 14.18 -17.60
CA GLU A 102 -13.14 12.84 -18.16
C GLU A 102 -12.46 11.86 -17.20
N GLY A 103 -11.45 12.33 -16.47
CA GLY A 103 -10.80 11.58 -15.40
C GLY A 103 -11.77 11.26 -14.27
N LEU A 104 -12.54 12.25 -13.79
CA LEU A 104 -13.59 12.03 -12.79
C LEU A 104 -14.64 11.03 -13.26
N ASN A 105 -15.12 11.15 -14.51
CA ASN A 105 -16.14 10.26 -15.08
C ASN A 105 -15.69 8.79 -15.15
N PHE A 106 -14.39 8.51 -15.28
CA PHE A 106 -13.88 7.14 -15.20
C PHE A 106 -14.09 6.57 -13.80
N TYR A 107 -13.67 7.28 -12.76
CA TYR A 107 -13.83 6.83 -11.38
C TYR A 107 -15.29 6.83 -10.92
N ASP A 108 -16.13 7.74 -11.41
CA ASP A 108 -17.58 7.70 -11.16
C ASP A 108 -18.19 6.37 -11.64
N ARG A 109 -17.93 5.99 -12.89
CA ARG A 109 -18.47 4.74 -13.45
C ARG A 109 -17.92 3.51 -12.72
N LEU A 110 -16.64 3.53 -12.35
CA LEU A 110 -16.01 2.48 -11.55
C LEU A 110 -16.72 2.33 -10.19
N ILE A 111 -16.89 3.43 -9.44
CA ILE A 111 -17.54 3.45 -8.12
C ILE A 111 -19.00 3.02 -8.20
N ASP A 112 -19.78 3.58 -9.13
CA ASP A 112 -21.19 3.23 -9.30
C ASP A 112 -21.36 1.74 -9.61
N THR A 113 -20.46 1.19 -10.43
CA THR A 113 -20.52 -0.21 -10.81
C THR A 113 -20.08 -1.13 -9.68
N LEU A 114 -19.06 -0.77 -8.90
CA LEU A 114 -18.69 -1.50 -7.67
C LEU A 114 -19.89 -1.61 -6.73
N LEU A 115 -20.55 -0.49 -6.45
CA LEU A 115 -21.72 -0.44 -5.58
C LEU A 115 -22.90 -1.25 -6.16
N LYS A 116 -23.14 -1.17 -7.47
CA LYS A 116 -24.14 -2.00 -8.17
C LYS A 116 -23.91 -3.49 -7.96
N TYR A 117 -22.66 -3.94 -7.90
CA TYR A 117 -22.29 -5.34 -7.64
C TYR A 117 -22.14 -5.67 -6.15
N GLY A 118 -22.46 -4.73 -5.25
CA GLY A 118 -22.35 -4.90 -3.80
C GLY A 118 -20.91 -5.01 -3.30
N ILE A 119 -19.99 -4.33 -3.98
CA ILE A 119 -18.57 -4.25 -3.61
C ILE A 119 -18.33 -2.85 -3.03
N GLU A 120 -17.89 -2.79 -1.77
CA GLU A 120 -17.58 -1.52 -1.10
C GLU A 120 -16.31 -0.89 -1.71
N PRO A 121 -16.39 0.33 -2.27
CA PRO A 121 -15.23 1.04 -2.78
C PRO A 121 -14.40 1.64 -1.62
N ILE A 122 -13.08 1.48 -1.70
CA ILE A 122 -12.14 2.10 -0.75
C ILE A 122 -11.11 2.86 -1.56
N ILE A 123 -11.04 4.17 -1.36
CA ILE A 123 -10.18 5.04 -2.16
C ILE A 123 -8.88 5.32 -1.44
N THR A 124 -7.77 5.11 -2.12
CA THR A 124 -6.46 5.68 -1.78
C THR A 124 -6.20 6.92 -2.64
N LEU A 125 -5.97 8.08 -2.02
CA LEU A 125 -5.76 9.34 -2.77
C LEU A 125 -4.39 9.39 -3.43
N TYR A 126 -3.35 8.97 -2.73
CA TYR A 126 -1.98 8.99 -3.25
C TYR A 126 -1.32 7.61 -3.17
N HIS A 127 -1.08 7.02 -4.34
CA HIS A 127 -0.31 5.79 -4.52
C HIS A 127 0.80 6.02 -5.55
N TRP A 128 1.68 6.97 -5.21
CA TRP A 128 3.02 7.19 -5.77
C TRP A 128 3.08 7.83 -7.16
N ASP A 129 1.96 8.16 -7.78
CA ASP A 129 1.87 8.70 -9.13
C ASP A 129 1.74 10.23 -9.17
N LEU A 130 2.60 10.92 -8.41
CA LEU A 130 2.70 12.39 -8.42
C LEU A 130 2.79 12.92 -9.86
N PRO A 131 2.02 13.95 -10.25
CA PRO A 131 2.20 14.61 -11.53
C PRO A 131 3.63 15.11 -11.70
N GLU A 132 4.27 14.76 -12.82
CA GLU A 132 5.67 15.12 -13.12
C GLU A 132 5.92 16.63 -13.03
N ARG A 133 4.93 17.44 -13.40
CA ARG A 133 4.98 18.91 -13.29
C ARG A 133 5.23 19.39 -11.86
N LEU A 134 4.66 18.72 -10.85
CA LEU A 134 4.87 19.05 -9.44
C LEU A 134 6.24 18.56 -8.97
N GLN A 135 6.72 17.44 -9.49
CA GLN A 135 8.07 16.95 -9.23
C GLN A 135 9.14 17.93 -9.70
N LYS A 136 8.94 18.57 -10.88
CA LYS A 136 9.83 19.63 -11.39
C LYS A 136 9.89 20.86 -10.49
N GLN A 137 8.90 21.04 -9.61
CA GLN A 137 8.85 22.10 -8.58
C GLN A 137 9.34 21.60 -7.21
N GLY A 138 10.00 20.44 -7.18
CA GLY A 138 10.59 19.81 -5.99
C GLY A 138 9.79 18.64 -5.42
N GLY A 139 8.55 18.40 -5.90
CA GLY A 139 7.71 17.29 -5.46
C GLY A 139 7.56 17.24 -3.93
N TRP A 140 7.62 16.05 -3.34
CA TRP A 140 7.51 15.87 -1.88
C TRP A 140 8.67 16.46 -1.08
N ALA A 141 9.84 16.69 -1.68
CA ALA A 141 10.90 17.43 -1.00
C ALA A 141 10.55 18.92 -0.82
N SER A 142 9.62 19.46 -1.61
CA SER A 142 9.11 20.82 -1.50
C SER A 142 7.81 20.87 -0.69
N ARG A 143 7.77 21.72 0.35
CA ARG A 143 6.52 21.98 1.11
C ARG A 143 5.39 22.51 0.22
N GLY A 144 5.74 23.12 -0.91
CA GLY A 144 4.79 23.67 -1.88
C GLY A 144 3.87 22.63 -2.53
N VAL A 145 4.19 21.33 -2.43
CA VAL A 145 3.31 20.26 -2.98
C VAL A 145 2.05 20.01 -2.15
N ILE A 146 2.04 20.46 -0.89
CA ILE A 146 0.95 20.16 0.05
C ILE A 146 -0.36 20.82 -0.39
N GLU A 147 -0.32 22.08 -0.80
CA GLU A 147 -1.53 22.80 -1.27
C GLU A 147 -2.13 22.18 -2.55
N PRO A 148 -1.34 21.87 -3.60
CA PRO A 148 -1.82 21.08 -4.73
C PRO A 148 -2.44 19.74 -4.32
N PHE A 149 -1.82 19.02 -3.38
CA PHE A 149 -2.35 17.74 -2.92
C PHE A 149 -3.67 17.91 -2.18
N LEU A 150 -3.79 18.95 -1.34
CA LEU A 150 -5.02 19.28 -0.63
C LEU A 150 -6.15 19.61 -1.60
N HIS A 151 -5.88 20.43 -2.62
CA HIS A 151 -6.85 20.75 -3.68
C HIS A 151 -7.33 19.49 -4.42
N TYR A 152 -6.41 18.60 -4.78
CA TYR A 152 -6.73 17.31 -5.40
C TYR A 152 -7.55 16.40 -4.48
N ALA A 153 -7.12 16.24 -3.23
CA ALA A 153 -7.79 15.41 -2.23
C ALA A 153 -9.22 15.89 -1.98
N LEU A 154 -9.42 17.21 -1.81
CA LEU A 154 -10.74 17.81 -1.64
C LEU A 154 -11.59 17.71 -2.89
N THR A 155 -11.01 17.81 -4.08
CA THR A 155 -11.74 17.60 -5.34
C THR A 155 -12.31 16.18 -5.40
N CYS A 156 -11.49 15.16 -5.14
CA CYS A 156 -11.94 13.77 -5.10
C CYS A 156 -12.99 13.56 -4.00
N PHE A 157 -12.74 14.05 -2.78
CA PHE A 157 -13.66 13.88 -1.67
C PHE A 157 -15.01 14.55 -1.91
N SER A 158 -15.02 15.79 -2.37
CA SER A 158 -16.27 16.52 -2.68
C SER A 158 -17.10 15.78 -3.73
N HIS A 159 -16.46 15.11 -4.69
CA HIS A 159 -17.12 14.45 -5.80
C HIS A 159 -17.60 13.03 -5.49
N PHE A 160 -16.87 12.27 -4.66
CA PHE A 160 -17.17 10.85 -4.42
C PHE A 160 -17.61 10.49 -2.99
N SER A 161 -17.56 11.43 -2.02
CA SER A 161 -17.88 11.13 -0.61
C SER A 161 -19.35 10.83 -0.33
N ASP A 162 -20.24 11.10 -1.29
CA ASP A 162 -21.65 10.67 -1.24
C ASP A 162 -21.81 9.15 -1.32
N ARG A 163 -20.84 8.46 -1.95
CA ARG A 163 -20.85 7.02 -2.25
C ARG A 163 -19.72 6.25 -1.56
N VAL A 164 -18.56 6.88 -1.36
CA VAL A 164 -17.37 6.25 -0.78
C VAL A 164 -17.22 6.58 0.70
N LYS A 165 -17.16 5.54 1.52
CA LYS A 165 -17.12 5.66 2.99
C LYS A 165 -15.73 5.49 3.59
N ILE A 166 -14.78 4.86 2.91
CA ILE A 166 -13.45 4.60 3.47
C ILE A 166 -12.38 5.25 2.58
N TRP A 167 -11.61 6.15 3.19
CA TRP A 167 -10.60 6.95 2.50
C TRP A 167 -9.23 6.75 3.15
N ILE A 168 -8.23 6.53 2.30
CA ILE A 168 -6.82 6.42 2.67
C ILE A 168 -6.08 7.58 2.00
N THR A 169 -5.39 8.42 2.76
CA THR A 169 -4.69 9.58 2.17
C THR A 169 -3.45 9.15 1.38
N HIS A 170 -2.56 8.40 2.00
CA HIS A 170 -1.31 7.93 1.38
C HIS A 170 -1.17 6.42 1.57
N ASN A 171 -0.65 5.76 0.53
CA ASN A 171 -0.06 4.44 0.64
C ASN A 171 1.44 4.55 0.89
N GLU A 172 1.93 3.91 1.94
CA GLU A 172 3.35 3.68 2.22
C GLU A 172 4.25 4.93 2.11
N PRO A 173 4.03 5.95 2.97
CA PRO A 173 4.89 7.14 3.02
C PRO A 173 6.39 6.82 3.14
N TRP A 174 6.75 5.74 3.84
CA TRP A 174 8.14 5.27 3.94
C TRP A 174 8.70 4.89 2.57
N VAL A 175 7.95 4.15 1.75
CA VAL A 175 8.42 3.75 0.41
C VAL A 175 8.65 4.99 -0.46
N ILE A 176 7.71 5.94 -0.44
CA ILE A 176 7.84 7.18 -1.20
C ILE A 176 9.10 7.94 -0.77
N ALA A 177 9.28 8.17 0.53
CA ALA A 177 10.40 8.96 1.05
C ALA A 177 11.76 8.25 0.90
N MET A 178 11.84 6.96 1.23
CA MET A 178 13.11 6.24 1.24
C MET A 178 13.48 5.70 -0.15
N LEU A 179 12.57 4.98 -0.82
CA LEU A 179 12.88 4.43 -2.14
C LEU A 179 12.91 5.52 -3.22
N GLY A 180 12.04 6.52 -3.12
CA GLY A 180 11.92 7.61 -4.11
C GLY A 180 12.95 8.73 -3.95
N TYR A 181 13.27 9.12 -2.71
CA TYR A 181 14.12 10.28 -2.44
C TYR A 181 15.47 9.99 -1.76
N ARG A 182 15.61 8.87 -1.03
CA ARG A 182 16.90 8.51 -0.40
C ARG A 182 17.76 7.62 -1.29
N TRP A 183 17.20 6.52 -1.78
CA TRP A 183 17.95 5.50 -2.51
C TRP A 183 17.76 5.56 -4.03
N GLY A 184 16.73 6.27 -4.49
CA GLY A 184 16.42 6.44 -5.91
C GLY A 184 16.13 5.12 -6.63
N ILE A 185 15.57 4.15 -5.91
CA ILE A 185 15.13 2.84 -6.45
C ILE A 185 13.76 3.00 -7.11
N HIS A 186 12.90 3.85 -6.55
CA HIS A 186 11.60 4.22 -7.10
C HIS A 186 11.61 5.64 -7.66
N ALA A 187 10.58 5.98 -8.44
CA ALA A 187 10.35 7.35 -8.86
C ALA A 187 10.24 8.29 -7.63
N PRO A 188 10.81 9.52 -7.68
CA PRO A 188 11.45 10.18 -8.83
C PRO A 188 12.94 9.83 -9.05
N GLY A 189 13.51 8.84 -8.34
CA GLY A 189 14.91 8.44 -8.52
C GLY A 189 15.93 9.34 -7.83
N VAL A 190 15.49 10.14 -6.85
CA VAL A 190 16.35 11.06 -6.11
C VAL A 190 17.18 10.29 -5.07
N LYS A 191 18.43 10.72 -4.87
CA LYS A 191 19.41 10.09 -3.97
C LYS A 191 19.97 11.11 -2.98
N ASP A 192 19.10 11.63 -2.12
CA ASP A 192 19.41 12.70 -1.19
C ASP A 192 18.72 12.51 0.17
N VAL A 193 19.50 12.56 1.24
CA VAL A 193 19.01 12.32 2.60
C VAL A 193 18.08 13.43 3.06
N GLN A 194 18.42 14.69 2.79
CA GLN A 194 17.65 15.85 3.22
C GLN A 194 16.28 15.87 2.51
N HIS A 195 16.26 15.64 1.19
CA HIS A 195 15.03 15.52 0.42
C HIS A 195 14.16 14.36 0.89
N SER A 196 14.75 13.25 1.32
CA SER A 196 14.00 12.12 1.89
C SER A 196 13.31 12.50 3.20
N LEU A 197 13.99 13.18 4.11
CA LEU A 197 13.42 13.66 5.37
C LEU A 197 12.33 14.71 5.14
N GLN A 198 12.53 15.62 4.19
CA GLN A 198 11.52 16.59 3.75
C GLN A 198 10.29 15.88 3.19
N ALA A 199 10.49 14.90 2.29
CA ALA A 199 9.40 14.12 1.72
C ALA A 199 8.60 13.37 2.79
N ALA A 200 9.28 12.68 3.71
CA ALA A 200 8.63 11.98 4.82
C ALA A 200 7.78 12.93 5.69
N HIS A 201 8.32 14.11 6.02
CA HIS A 201 7.62 15.11 6.81
C HIS A 201 6.42 15.71 6.05
N HIS A 202 6.58 16.10 4.79
CA HIS A 202 5.51 16.72 4.01
C HIS A 202 4.38 15.73 3.65
N LEU A 203 4.67 14.44 3.50
CA LEU A 203 3.65 13.39 3.36
C LEU A 203 2.79 13.24 4.62
N LEU A 204 3.43 13.26 5.80
CA LEU A 204 2.72 13.21 7.08
C LEU A 204 1.91 14.50 7.32
N LEU A 205 2.48 15.65 7.00
CA LEU A 205 1.80 16.94 7.17
C LEU A 205 0.60 17.05 6.23
N SER A 206 0.76 16.63 4.97
CA SER A 206 -0.33 16.65 3.99
C SER A 206 -1.44 15.67 4.35
N HIS A 207 -1.12 14.50 4.91
CA HIS A 207 -2.11 13.60 5.53
C HIS A 207 -2.96 14.34 6.57
N GLY A 208 -2.30 14.97 7.55
CA GLY A 208 -2.98 15.69 8.63
C GLY A 208 -3.91 16.79 8.12
N MET A 209 -3.39 17.62 7.20
CA MET A 209 -4.15 18.71 6.58
C MET A 209 -5.33 18.21 5.74
N VAL A 210 -5.19 17.09 5.03
CA VAL A 210 -6.29 16.49 4.27
C VAL A 210 -7.40 15.98 5.19
N VAL A 211 -7.06 15.29 6.29
CA VAL A 211 -8.04 14.81 7.27
C VAL A 211 -8.82 15.99 7.87
N GLU A 212 -8.12 17.04 8.30
CA GLU A 212 -8.74 18.26 8.83
C GLU A 212 -9.69 18.89 7.80
N ALA A 213 -9.23 19.06 6.56
CA ALA A 213 -10.00 19.72 5.53
C ALA A 213 -11.22 18.90 5.08
N MET A 214 -11.11 17.57 4.95
CA MET A 214 -12.25 16.70 4.62
C MET A 214 -13.32 16.73 5.71
N ARG A 215 -12.92 16.69 6.98
CA ARG A 215 -13.84 16.83 8.12
C ARG A 215 -14.51 18.20 8.17
N ALA A 216 -13.77 19.27 7.85
CA ALA A 216 -14.34 20.61 7.76
C ALA A 216 -15.30 20.75 6.56
N HIS A 217 -14.99 20.11 5.42
CA HIS A 217 -15.81 20.12 4.21
C HIS A 217 -17.13 19.38 4.38
N SER A 218 -17.10 18.23 5.09
CA SER A 218 -18.31 17.44 5.39
C SER A 218 -18.35 17.04 6.86
N PRO A 219 -18.79 17.93 7.76
CA PRO A 219 -18.82 17.67 9.21
C PRO A 219 -19.73 16.50 9.63
N ASN A 220 -20.67 16.12 8.76
CA ASN A 220 -21.60 15.00 8.96
C ASN A 220 -21.19 13.74 8.19
N PHE A 221 -19.96 13.68 7.65
CA PHE A 221 -19.47 12.49 6.96
C PHE A 221 -19.41 11.31 7.94
N LEU A 222 -20.13 10.24 7.63
CA LEU A 222 -20.23 9.03 8.46
C LEU A 222 -19.19 7.96 8.10
N GLY A 223 -18.33 8.25 7.13
CA GLY A 223 -17.24 7.37 6.74
C GLY A 223 -16.02 7.48 7.65
N LYS A 224 -14.94 6.84 7.23
CA LYS A 224 -13.67 6.73 7.94
C LYS A 224 -12.54 7.28 7.07
N ILE A 225 -11.61 7.99 7.68
CA ILE A 225 -10.40 8.48 7.03
C ILE A 225 -9.18 7.98 7.80
N GLY A 226 -8.20 7.45 7.07
CA GLY A 226 -6.97 6.89 7.62
C GLY A 226 -5.78 7.02 6.66
N ILE A 227 -4.71 6.32 7.02
CA ILE A 227 -3.46 6.22 6.25
C ILE A 227 -3.01 4.76 6.24
N ALA A 228 -2.35 4.32 5.17
CA ALA A 228 -1.80 2.96 5.06
C ALA A 228 -0.28 3.00 5.17
N LEU A 229 0.29 2.28 6.13
CA LEU A 229 1.72 2.20 6.39
C LEU A 229 2.25 0.79 6.08
N ASN A 230 3.38 0.70 5.41
CA ASN A 230 4.16 -0.54 5.33
C ASN A 230 4.92 -0.73 6.63
N LEU A 231 4.53 -1.74 7.41
CA LEU A 231 5.15 -2.03 8.70
C LEU A 231 5.77 -3.41 8.69
N SER A 232 6.88 -3.57 9.39
CA SER A 232 7.59 -4.85 9.48
C SER A 232 8.35 -4.95 10.79
N PRO A 233 8.33 -6.10 11.48
CA PRO A 233 9.27 -6.35 12.57
C PRO A 233 10.68 -6.43 11.98
N VAL A 234 11.62 -5.76 12.63
CA VAL A 234 13.00 -5.61 12.16
C VAL A 234 13.95 -6.36 13.09
N TYR A 235 14.72 -7.30 12.54
CA TYR A 235 15.68 -8.10 13.29
C TYR A 235 17.10 -7.95 12.74
N PRO A 236 18.13 -8.08 13.60
CA PRO A 236 19.50 -8.24 13.13
C PRO A 236 19.65 -9.58 12.38
N ILE A 237 20.43 -9.58 11.30
CA ILE A 237 20.76 -10.83 10.58
C ILE A 237 21.57 -11.78 11.48
N ASP A 238 22.42 -11.24 12.36
CA ASP A 238 23.16 -11.98 13.37
C ASP A 238 22.93 -11.30 14.74
N PRO A 239 22.04 -11.85 15.60
CA PRO A 239 21.74 -11.26 16.90
C PRO A 239 22.92 -11.29 17.87
N SER A 240 24.02 -12.00 17.57
CA SER A 240 25.22 -11.98 18.41
C SER A 240 26.14 -10.78 18.16
N LYS A 241 25.92 -10.03 17.05
CA LYS A 241 26.75 -8.87 16.68
C LYS A 241 26.08 -7.55 17.04
N GLU A 242 26.79 -6.73 17.80
CA GLU A 242 26.31 -5.41 18.23
C GLU A 242 26.01 -4.48 17.04
N ALA A 243 26.84 -4.51 16.00
CA ALA A 243 26.63 -3.71 14.79
C ALA A 243 25.30 -4.06 14.10
N ASP A 244 24.96 -5.34 13.99
CA ASP A 244 23.70 -5.80 13.38
C ASP A 244 22.51 -5.43 14.27
N GLN A 245 22.62 -5.59 15.60
CA GLN A 245 21.58 -5.19 16.55
C GLN A 245 21.28 -3.69 16.47
N LEU A 246 22.32 -2.85 16.46
CA LEU A 246 22.15 -1.40 16.39
C LEU A 246 21.61 -0.96 15.03
N ALA A 247 22.08 -1.58 13.94
CA ALA A 247 21.57 -1.30 12.60
C ALA A 247 20.09 -1.68 12.45
N ALA A 248 19.68 -2.85 12.96
CA ALA A 248 18.29 -3.28 12.98
C ALA A 248 17.40 -2.30 13.78
N LYS A 249 17.87 -1.86 14.96
CA LYS A 249 17.16 -0.87 15.78
C LYS A 249 16.98 0.46 15.04
N GLN A 250 18.05 0.98 14.44
CA GLN A 250 18.02 2.24 13.68
C GLN A 250 17.14 2.15 12.44
N TYR A 251 17.14 1.00 11.76
CA TYR A 251 16.27 0.76 10.62
C TYR A 251 14.80 0.69 11.06
N GLY A 252 14.50 0.01 12.17
CA GLY A 252 13.17 -0.04 12.77
C GLY A 252 12.62 1.35 13.09
N TRP A 253 13.44 2.22 13.68
CA TRP A 253 13.07 3.62 13.93
C TRP A 253 12.64 4.34 12.67
N MET A 254 13.39 4.21 11.58
CA MET A 254 13.05 4.86 10.31
C MET A 254 11.86 4.21 9.62
N LEU A 255 11.71 2.89 9.67
CA LEU A 255 10.64 2.13 9.02
C LEU A 255 9.29 2.31 9.70
N ASN A 256 9.26 2.13 11.02
CA ASN A 256 8.02 2.06 11.79
C ASN A 256 7.83 3.33 12.65
N ASP A 257 8.75 3.59 13.58
CA ASP A 257 8.57 4.60 14.64
C ASP A 257 8.45 6.02 14.07
N PHE A 258 9.20 6.38 13.03
CA PHE A 258 9.18 7.71 12.42
C PHE A 258 7.75 8.14 12.03
N PHE A 259 6.99 7.23 11.43
CA PHE A 259 5.64 7.51 10.95
C PHE A 259 4.61 7.32 12.06
N LEU A 260 4.73 6.26 12.87
CA LEU A 260 3.76 5.97 13.92
C LEU A 260 3.83 6.95 15.09
N ASP A 261 5.02 7.29 15.59
CA ASP A 261 5.15 8.29 16.67
C ASP A 261 4.65 9.66 16.20
N ALA A 262 4.89 10.04 14.94
CA ALA A 262 4.39 11.29 14.40
C ALA A 262 2.84 11.34 14.37
N LEU A 263 2.20 10.25 13.91
CA LEU A 263 0.74 10.16 13.75
C LEU A 263 -0.01 10.02 15.08
N PHE A 264 0.58 9.33 16.07
CA PHE A 264 -0.13 8.98 17.31
C PHE A 264 0.38 9.73 18.55
N LEU A 265 1.64 10.19 18.54
CA LEU A 265 2.26 10.88 19.68
C LEU A 265 2.60 12.34 19.37
N GLY A 266 2.49 12.77 18.11
CA GLY A 266 2.79 14.15 17.70
C GLY A 266 4.25 14.54 17.89
N ALA A 267 5.17 13.57 17.78
CA ALA A 267 6.60 13.79 17.87
C ALA A 267 7.36 12.76 17.03
N TYR A 268 8.55 13.11 16.54
CA TYR A 268 9.48 12.12 16.03
C TYR A 268 10.29 11.50 17.18
N PRO A 269 10.77 10.24 17.03
CA PRO A 269 11.68 9.63 18.00
C PRO A 269 12.90 10.52 18.27
N GLN A 270 13.29 10.66 19.54
CA GLN A 270 14.41 11.52 19.94
C GLN A 270 15.73 11.06 19.32
N GLU A 271 15.92 9.75 19.17
CA GLU A 271 17.09 9.17 18.53
C GLU A 271 17.18 9.53 17.04
N ILE A 272 16.04 9.66 16.35
CA ILE A 272 16.00 10.14 14.96
C ILE A 272 16.35 11.63 14.92
N LEU A 273 15.78 12.46 15.80
CA LEU A 273 16.09 13.89 15.85
C LEU A 273 17.56 14.16 16.18
N ALA A 274 18.18 13.32 17.02
CA ALA A 274 19.60 13.39 17.32
C ALA A 274 20.47 12.94 16.13
N LYS A 275 20.04 11.90 15.39
CA LYS A 275 20.76 11.41 14.21
C LYS A 275 20.62 12.35 13.00
N TYR A 276 19.47 13.01 12.86
CA TYR A 276 19.11 13.89 11.75
C TYR A 276 18.66 15.27 12.28
N PRO A 277 19.58 16.10 12.81
CA PRO A 277 19.24 17.40 13.38
C PRO A 277 18.57 18.36 12.39
N GLU A 278 18.75 18.15 11.08
CA GLU A 278 18.08 18.87 10.00
C GLU A 278 16.55 18.78 10.05
N LEU A 279 15.98 17.72 10.66
CA LEU A 279 14.53 17.63 10.88
C LEU A 279 13.99 18.82 11.67
N ASN A 280 14.77 19.37 12.61
CA ASN A 280 14.36 20.56 13.37
C ASN A 280 14.22 21.81 12.50
N GLN A 281 14.86 21.85 11.33
CA GLN A 281 14.73 22.94 10.37
C GLN A 281 13.59 22.72 9.38
N ILE A 282 13.18 21.46 9.19
CA ILE A 282 12.07 21.05 8.32
C ILE A 282 10.74 21.30 9.03
N ILE A 283 10.66 20.93 10.31
CA ILE A 283 9.44 21.04 11.12
C ILE A 283 9.14 22.51 11.41
N GLN A 284 7.95 22.97 11.03
CA GLN A 284 7.45 24.30 11.35
C GLN A 284 6.45 24.24 12.51
N ALA A 285 6.09 25.43 13.02
CA ALA A 285 5.12 25.56 14.08
C ALA A 285 3.78 24.90 13.71
N GLU A 286 3.17 24.21 14.67
CA GLU A 286 1.91 23.44 14.54
C GLU A 286 1.96 22.19 13.63
N ASP A 287 3.05 21.91 12.90
CA ASP A 287 3.10 20.78 11.97
C ASP A 287 2.80 19.45 12.67
N MET A 288 3.51 19.16 13.76
CA MET A 288 3.33 17.89 14.47
C MET A 288 1.94 17.73 15.07
N LYS A 289 1.28 18.84 15.43
CA LYS A 289 -0.10 18.83 15.92
C LYS A 289 -1.08 18.48 14.80
N ARG A 290 -0.87 19.01 13.60
CA ARG A 290 -1.67 18.67 12.41
C ARG A 290 -1.43 17.22 11.97
N ILE A 291 -0.18 16.77 12.00
CA ILE A 291 0.18 15.38 11.69
C ILE A 291 -0.55 14.42 12.65
N CYS A 292 -0.59 14.75 13.93
CA CYS A 292 -1.24 13.96 14.99
C CYS A 292 -2.77 14.15 15.07
N VAL A 293 -3.42 14.43 13.93
CA VAL A 293 -4.88 14.48 13.87
C VAL A 293 -5.46 13.09 14.17
N PRO A 294 -6.57 12.98 14.94
CA PRO A 294 -7.13 11.67 15.28
C PRO A 294 -7.54 10.88 14.04
N LEU A 295 -7.08 9.64 13.92
CA LEU A 295 -7.43 8.73 12.82
C LEU A 295 -8.67 7.91 13.14
N ASP A 296 -9.46 7.60 12.12
CA ASP A 296 -10.59 6.68 12.27
C ASP A 296 -10.14 5.21 12.19
N PHE A 297 -9.10 4.93 11.40
CA PHE A 297 -8.42 3.64 11.33
C PHE A 297 -6.95 3.80 10.89
N LEU A 298 -6.14 2.77 11.17
CA LEU A 298 -4.80 2.60 10.62
C LEU A 298 -4.81 1.44 9.61
N GLY A 299 -4.37 1.71 8.38
CA GLY A 299 -4.07 0.68 7.40
C GLY A 299 -2.67 0.13 7.60
N ILE A 300 -2.53 -1.19 7.61
CA ILE A 300 -1.25 -1.90 7.69
C ILE A 300 -1.04 -2.69 6.41
N ASN A 301 0.04 -2.38 5.71
CA ASN A 301 0.59 -3.19 4.65
C ASN A 301 1.71 -4.05 5.24
N TYR A 302 1.57 -5.37 5.14
CA TYR A 302 2.55 -6.31 5.67
C TYR A 302 2.82 -7.40 4.64
N TYR A 303 4.09 -7.80 4.53
CA TYR A 303 4.51 -8.82 3.57
C TYR A 303 5.48 -9.83 4.16
N THR A 304 6.47 -9.34 4.91
CA THR A 304 7.57 -10.12 5.50
C THR A 304 8.15 -9.36 6.70
N ARG A 305 8.96 -10.04 7.51
CA ARG A 305 9.93 -9.39 8.41
C ARG A 305 11.09 -8.77 7.63
N THR A 306 11.77 -7.83 8.26
CA THR A 306 12.99 -7.20 7.75
C THR A 306 14.21 -7.72 8.50
N LEU A 307 15.18 -8.26 7.78
CA LEU A 307 16.47 -8.65 8.34
C LEU A 307 17.54 -7.65 7.94
N VAL A 308 18.26 -7.13 8.91
CA VAL A 308 19.21 -6.02 8.72
C VAL A 308 20.61 -6.45 9.14
N LYS A 309 21.57 -6.15 8.26
CA LYS A 309 23.00 -6.25 8.54
C LYS A 309 23.58 -4.86 8.74
N GLY A 310 24.33 -4.69 9.82
CA GLY A 310 25.12 -3.51 10.08
C GLY A 310 26.50 -3.62 9.43
N PHE A 311 26.99 -2.51 8.89
CA PHE A 311 28.35 -2.41 8.42
C PHE A 311 28.87 -0.98 8.60
N GLU A 312 30.17 -0.83 8.80
CA GLU A 312 30.77 0.49 8.82
C GLU A 312 31.02 1.00 7.41
N LYS A 313 30.66 2.27 7.19
CA LYS A 313 31.01 3.03 6.00
C LYS A 313 31.40 4.43 6.43
N GLU A 314 32.62 4.84 6.08
CA GLU A 314 33.15 6.18 6.38
C GLU A 314 33.07 6.56 7.88
N GLY A 315 33.25 5.58 8.77
CA GLY A 315 33.18 5.76 10.22
C GLY A 315 31.76 5.91 10.78
N GLN A 316 30.73 5.64 9.97
CA GLN A 316 29.33 5.61 10.39
C GLN A 316 28.77 4.19 10.25
N LEU A 317 27.89 3.81 11.17
CA LEU A 317 27.12 2.58 11.04
C LEU A 317 26.02 2.78 10.00
N GLU A 318 26.13 2.00 8.93
CA GLU A 318 25.12 1.87 7.89
C GLU A 318 24.43 0.51 7.97
N SER A 319 23.31 0.39 7.28
CA SER A 319 22.45 -0.79 7.31
C SER A 319 22.12 -1.28 5.90
N GLU A 320 22.12 -2.59 5.71
CA GLU A 320 21.64 -3.26 4.50
C GLU A 320 20.50 -4.21 4.86
N VAL A 321 19.41 -4.19 4.09
CA VAL A 321 18.36 -5.20 4.19
C VAL A 321 18.80 -6.45 3.44
N VAL A 322 18.82 -7.59 4.13
CA VAL A 322 19.28 -8.87 3.59
C VAL A 322 18.08 -9.72 3.17
N ALA A 323 18.00 -10.05 1.89
CA ALA A 323 17.05 -11.04 1.39
C ALA A 323 17.56 -12.45 1.69
N LEU A 324 16.69 -13.33 2.20
CA LEU A 324 17.05 -14.73 2.45
C LEU A 324 16.91 -15.59 1.19
N PRO A 325 17.89 -16.47 0.88
CA PRO A 325 17.81 -17.39 -0.26
C PRO A 325 16.64 -18.38 -0.20
N ASN A 326 16.14 -18.70 1.00
CA ASN A 326 15.00 -19.60 1.23
C ASN A 326 13.65 -18.83 1.26
N ALA A 327 13.54 -17.74 0.52
CA ALA A 327 12.25 -17.10 0.30
C ALA A 327 11.31 -18.14 -0.32
N HIS A 328 10.23 -18.47 0.36
CA HIS A 328 9.18 -19.32 -0.20
C HIS A 328 8.37 -18.59 -1.33
N SER A 329 8.97 -17.56 -1.91
CA SER A 329 8.44 -16.68 -2.92
C SER A 329 9.55 -16.22 -3.86
N THR A 330 9.20 -15.45 -4.89
CA THR A 330 10.18 -14.89 -5.82
C THR A 330 10.78 -13.57 -5.32
N MET A 331 10.43 -13.12 -4.11
CA MET A 331 10.85 -11.82 -3.59
C MET A 331 11.23 -11.85 -2.09
N TRP A 332 10.37 -12.38 -1.22
CA TRP A 332 10.49 -12.30 0.23
C TRP A 332 10.21 -13.61 0.99
N GLU A 333 10.66 -13.69 2.24
CA GLU A 333 10.38 -14.80 3.15
C GLU A 333 8.89 -14.88 3.52
N PHE A 334 8.38 -16.09 3.73
CA PHE A 334 7.08 -16.29 4.38
C PHE A 334 7.27 -16.24 5.89
N TYR A 335 6.96 -15.10 6.50
CA TYR A 335 7.07 -14.93 7.94
C TYR A 335 5.73 -14.48 8.54
N PRO A 336 4.72 -15.36 8.62
CA PRO A 336 3.38 -15.00 9.06
C PRO A 336 3.35 -14.45 10.49
N GLN A 337 4.20 -14.95 11.39
CA GLN A 337 4.26 -14.51 12.79
C GLN A 337 4.63 -13.02 12.92
N GLY A 338 5.37 -12.47 11.95
CA GLY A 338 5.69 -11.05 11.98
C GLY A 338 4.48 -10.15 11.77
N LEU A 339 3.39 -10.65 11.15
CA LEU A 339 2.13 -9.91 11.05
C LEU A 339 1.51 -9.73 12.42
N SER A 340 1.45 -10.80 13.22
CA SER A 340 0.87 -10.73 14.55
C SER A 340 1.73 -9.89 15.49
N GLU A 341 3.05 -10.06 15.43
CA GLU A 341 4.00 -9.27 16.23
C GLU A 341 3.88 -7.77 15.96
N ILE A 342 3.88 -7.34 14.70
CA ILE A 342 3.86 -5.91 14.39
C ILE A 342 2.51 -5.26 14.76
N ILE A 343 1.40 -5.96 14.54
CA ILE A 343 0.07 -5.46 14.93
C ILE A 343 -0.05 -5.36 16.45
N GLU A 344 0.43 -6.37 17.18
CA GLU A 344 0.41 -6.37 18.64
C GLU A 344 1.23 -5.20 19.18
N TRP A 345 2.46 -5.02 18.69
CA TRP A 345 3.32 -3.90 19.08
C TRP A 345 2.65 -2.54 18.79
N VAL A 346 2.06 -2.36 17.60
CA VAL A 346 1.33 -1.13 17.25
C VAL A 346 0.15 -0.92 18.19
N TRP A 347 -0.64 -1.97 18.43
CA TRP A 347 -1.83 -1.85 19.25
C TRP A 347 -1.50 -1.55 20.71
N GLU A 348 -0.47 -2.17 21.28
CA GLU A 348 -0.03 -1.95 22.65
C GLU A 348 0.53 -0.55 22.88
N ARG A 349 1.22 0.03 21.89
CA ARG A 349 1.86 1.35 22.03
C ARG A 349 0.93 2.51 21.68
N TYR A 350 0.14 2.38 20.63
CA TYR A 350 -0.60 3.51 20.04
C TYR A 350 -2.12 3.41 20.17
N HIS A 351 -2.65 2.23 20.50
CA HIS A 351 -4.09 1.97 20.65
C HIS A 351 -4.94 2.54 19.49
N PRO A 352 -4.62 2.25 18.22
CA PRO A 352 -5.45 2.70 17.11
C PRO A 352 -6.88 2.19 17.30
N ARG A 353 -7.86 3.06 17.02
CA ARG A 353 -9.29 2.76 17.19
C ARG A 353 -9.72 1.54 16.38
N GLU A 354 -9.11 1.38 15.21
CA GLU A 354 -9.38 0.33 14.25
C GLU A 354 -8.15 0.06 13.39
N ILE A 355 -7.93 -1.20 13.03
CA ILE A 355 -6.86 -1.66 12.15
C ILE A 355 -7.46 -2.38 10.95
N MET A 356 -6.97 -2.07 9.75
CA MET A 356 -7.26 -2.82 8.53
C MET A 356 -5.96 -3.32 7.91
N ILE A 357 -5.91 -4.57 7.47
CA ILE A 357 -4.78 -5.08 6.68
C ILE A 357 -5.00 -4.64 5.24
N THR A 358 -4.48 -3.48 4.86
CA THR A 358 -4.76 -2.82 3.57
C THR A 358 -3.98 -3.43 2.40
N GLU A 359 -2.90 -4.16 2.69
CA GLU A 359 -2.18 -5.02 1.76
C GLU A 359 -1.53 -6.20 2.50
N ASN A 360 -1.76 -7.42 2.00
CA ASN A 360 -0.93 -8.59 2.30
C ASN A 360 -0.96 -9.54 1.10
N GLY A 361 0.17 -10.13 0.74
CA GLY A 361 0.24 -11.04 -0.41
C GLY A 361 1.65 -11.50 -0.73
N THR A 362 1.79 -12.28 -1.81
CA THR A 362 3.09 -12.81 -2.21
C THR A 362 3.25 -12.98 -3.72
N ALA A 363 4.45 -12.68 -4.21
CA ALA A 363 4.87 -12.93 -5.58
C ALA A 363 5.37 -14.36 -5.76
N LEU A 364 4.79 -15.08 -6.72
CA LEU A 364 5.24 -16.43 -7.12
C LEU A 364 5.46 -16.47 -8.62
N ASP A 365 6.28 -17.42 -9.07
CA ASP A 365 6.35 -17.78 -10.48
C ASP A 365 5.11 -18.62 -10.80
N ASP A 366 4.14 -18.00 -11.47
CA ASP A 366 2.90 -18.65 -11.87
C ASP A 366 3.02 -19.23 -13.29
N GLU A 367 2.63 -20.50 -13.43
CA GLU A 367 2.61 -21.21 -14.72
C GLU A 367 1.19 -21.61 -15.11
N LEU A 368 0.91 -21.59 -16.42
CA LEU A 368 -0.33 -22.14 -16.97
C LEU A 368 -0.21 -23.65 -17.14
N SER A 369 -1.16 -24.39 -16.58
CA SER A 369 -1.29 -25.83 -16.78
C SER A 369 -1.69 -26.15 -18.23
N ALA A 370 -1.64 -27.45 -18.58
CA ALA A 370 -2.17 -27.95 -19.85
C ALA A 370 -3.66 -27.63 -20.06
N THR A 371 -4.42 -27.43 -18.97
CA THR A 371 -5.84 -27.05 -18.97
C THR A 371 -6.07 -25.54 -18.93
N GLN A 372 -5.02 -24.72 -19.07
CA GLN A 372 -5.08 -23.25 -19.03
C GLN A 372 -5.53 -22.70 -17.66
N GLU A 373 -5.12 -23.36 -16.58
CA GLU A 373 -5.38 -22.97 -15.19
C GLU A 373 -4.06 -22.60 -14.51
N VAL A 374 -4.11 -21.76 -13.47
CA VAL A 374 -2.96 -21.45 -12.61
C VAL A 374 -3.18 -22.07 -11.24
N LEU A 375 -2.36 -23.07 -10.90
CA LEU A 375 -2.47 -23.86 -9.67
C LEU A 375 -1.42 -23.40 -8.65
N ASP A 376 -1.74 -22.32 -7.94
CA ASP A 376 -0.84 -21.59 -7.06
C ASP A 376 -1.05 -21.91 -5.57
N ASP A 377 -0.97 -23.19 -5.21
CA ASP A 377 -1.23 -23.68 -3.85
C ASP A 377 -0.38 -22.97 -2.77
N ARG A 378 0.86 -22.60 -3.09
CA ARG A 378 1.73 -21.86 -2.17
C ARG A 378 1.20 -20.47 -1.81
N ARG A 379 0.44 -19.83 -2.70
CA ARG A 379 -0.22 -18.54 -2.41
C ARG A 379 -1.36 -18.74 -1.42
N ILE A 380 -2.07 -19.86 -1.51
CA ILE A 380 -3.09 -20.26 -0.52
C ILE A 380 -2.43 -20.53 0.83
N GLU A 381 -1.32 -21.27 0.87
CA GLU A 381 -0.56 -21.53 2.10
C GLU A 381 -0.10 -20.24 2.78
N TYR A 382 0.40 -19.27 1.99
CA TYR A 382 0.76 -17.94 2.47
C TYR A 382 -0.44 -17.26 3.16
N PHE A 383 -1.57 -17.13 2.46
CA PHE A 383 -2.75 -16.47 3.01
C PHE A 383 -3.32 -17.19 4.22
N GLN A 384 -3.38 -18.53 4.19
CA GLN A 384 -3.84 -19.32 5.33
C GLN A 384 -3.01 -19.03 6.57
N ALA A 385 -1.69 -19.05 6.45
CA ALA A 385 -0.79 -18.83 7.58
C ALA A 385 -0.93 -17.41 8.17
N HIS A 386 -1.01 -16.37 7.31
CA HIS A 386 -1.18 -14.99 7.78
C HIS A 386 -2.56 -14.75 8.40
N LEU A 387 -3.63 -15.32 7.83
CA LEU A 387 -4.99 -15.21 8.38
C LEU A 387 -5.14 -15.96 9.70
N GLN A 388 -4.41 -17.06 9.91
CA GLN A 388 -4.35 -17.72 11.21
C GLN A 388 -3.70 -16.83 12.28
N GLU A 389 -2.58 -16.16 11.96
CA GLU A 389 -1.95 -15.19 12.88
C GLU A 389 -2.87 -14.01 13.18
N LEU A 390 -3.56 -13.49 12.16
CA LEU A 390 -4.54 -12.41 12.33
C LEU A 390 -5.70 -12.83 13.24
N HIS A 391 -6.21 -14.06 13.09
CA HIS A 391 -7.30 -14.56 13.92
C HIS A 391 -6.92 -14.65 15.40
N LYS A 392 -5.67 -14.97 15.74
CA LYS A 392 -5.21 -14.97 17.15
C LYS A 392 -5.34 -13.58 17.79
N LEU A 393 -5.13 -12.52 17.02
CA LEU A 393 -5.27 -11.15 17.49
C LEU A 393 -6.74 -10.75 17.64
N ILE A 394 -7.59 -11.19 16.70
CA ILE A 394 -9.05 -11.00 16.79
C ILE A 394 -9.63 -11.72 18.01
N ASP A 395 -9.17 -12.94 18.32
CA ASP A 395 -9.57 -13.68 19.53
C ASP A 395 -9.19 -12.93 20.82
N ARG A 396 -8.15 -12.08 20.76
CA ARG A 396 -7.72 -11.18 21.84
C ARG A 396 -8.42 -9.82 21.82
N SER A 397 -9.44 -9.65 20.98
CA SER A 397 -10.22 -8.41 20.85
C SER A 397 -9.43 -7.19 20.36
N ILE A 398 -8.31 -7.40 19.64
CA ILE A 398 -7.64 -6.32 18.91
C ILE A 398 -8.58 -5.89 17.75
N PRO A 399 -8.82 -4.58 17.53
CA PRO A 399 -9.90 -4.08 16.67
C PRO A 399 -9.55 -4.16 15.17
N ILE A 400 -9.41 -5.38 14.65
CA ILE A 400 -9.10 -5.65 13.25
C ILE A 400 -10.40 -5.84 12.47
N SER A 401 -10.64 -5.00 11.47
CA SER A 401 -11.95 -4.92 10.78
C SER A 401 -11.94 -5.31 9.31
N GLY A 402 -10.76 -5.53 8.70
CA GLY A 402 -10.70 -5.90 7.30
C GLY A 402 -9.35 -6.42 6.84
N TYR A 403 -9.38 -7.10 5.69
CA TYR A 403 -8.23 -7.72 5.05
C TYR A 403 -8.31 -7.61 3.53
N PHE A 404 -7.24 -7.09 2.93
CA PHE A 404 -7.13 -6.81 1.51
C PHE A 404 -5.95 -7.58 0.91
N ALA A 405 -6.26 -8.55 0.04
CA ALA A 405 -5.24 -9.27 -0.68
C ALA A 405 -4.54 -8.34 -1.70
N TRP A 406 -3.22 -8.20 -1.55
CA TRP A 406 -2.36 -7.65 -2.59
C TRP A 406 -1.94 -8.79 -3.53
N SER A 407 -2.49 -8.87 -4.74
CA SER A 407 -3.38 -7.90 -5.40
C SER A 407 -4.53 -8.60 -6.12
N LEU A 408 -5.47 -7.81 -6.67
CA LEU A 408 -6.51 -8.40 -7.54
C LEU A 408 -5.89 -9.04 -8.79
N LEU A 409 -5.06 -8.28 -9.50
CA LEU A 409 -4.50 -8.64 -10.81
C LEU A 409 -2.97 -8.69 -10.71
N ASP A 410 -2.35 -9.64 -11.42
CA ASP A 410 -0.95 -9.48 -11.80
C ASP A 410 -0.77 -8.14 -12.51
N ASN A 411 0.22 -7.36 -12.10
CA ASN A 411 0.33 -5.96 -12.45
C ASN A 411 1.81 -5.54 -12.59
N PHE A 412 2.04 -4.26 -12.87
CA PHE A 412 3.38 -3.69 -12.96
C PHE A 412 3.97 -3.53 -11.55
N GLU A 413 4.86 -4.42 -11.12
CA GLU A 413 5.51 -4.39 -9.80
C GLU A 413 6.70 -3.42 -9.80
N TRP A 414 6.40 -2.14 -10.05
CA TRP A 414 7.33 -1.02 -9.90
C TRP A 414 8.66 -1.26 -10.61
N SER A 415 9.80 -1.15 -9.91
CA SER A 415 11.14 -1.38 -10.50
C SER A 415 11.37 -2.81 -10.99
N PHE A 416 10.56 -3.79 -10.56
CA PHE A 416 10.63 -5.17 -11.04
C PHE A 416 9.81 -5.44 -12.31
N GLY A 417 9.06 -4.45 -12.80
CA GLY A 417 8.23 -4.61 -13.98
C GLY A 417 7.17 -5.71 -13.81
N TYR A 418 6.92 -6.50 -14.84
CA TYR A 418 5.87 -7.53 -14.86
C TYR A 418 6.34 -8.92 -14.41
N GLN A 419 7.61 -9.06 -14.01
CA GLN A 419 8.15 -10.36 -13.61
C GLN A 419 7.50 -10.89 -12.32
N LYS A 420 7.13 -10.00 -11.41
CA LYS A 420 6.63 -10.37 -10.08
C LYS A 420 5.11 -10.38 -10.08
N ARG A 421 4.53 -11.56 -9.81
CA ARG A 421 3.08 -11.80 -9.93
C ARG A 421 2.43 -11.96 -8.56
N PHE A 422 1.84 -10.88 -8.05
CA PHE A 422 1.10 -10.87 -6.78
C PHE A 422 -0.39 -11.23 -6.91
N GLY A 423 -0.95 -11.16 -8.12
CA GLY A 423 -2.39 -11.17 -8.31
C GLY A 423 -3.05 -12.47 -7.86
N LEU A 424 -4.27 -12.38 -7.37
CA LEU A 424 -5.19 -13.51 -7.32
C LEU A 424 -5.64 -13.93 -8.73
N VAL A 425 -5.60 -13.00 -9.68
CA VAL A 425 -5.94 -13.22 -11.08
C VAL A 425 -4.69 -13.06 -11.94
N TYR A 426 -4.37 -14.11 -12.68
CA TYR A 426 -3.29 -14.08 -13.65
C TYR A 426 -3.68 -13.17 -14.82
N VAL A 427 -2.76 -12.31 -15.24
CA VAL A 427 -2.91 -11.48 -16.44
C VAL A 427 -1.89 -11.95 -17.48
N ASP A 428 -2.41 -12.43 -18.60
CA ASP A 428 -1.62 -12.68 -19.80
C ASP A 428 -1.35 -11.35 -20.50
N PHE A 429 -0.26 -10.66 -20.16
CA PHE A 429 -0.01 -9.28 -20.59
C PHE A 429 -0.07 -9.05 -22.11
N PRO A 430 0.43 -9.95 -22.99
CA PRO A 430 0.25 -9.83 -24.43
C PRO A 430 -1.21 -9.76 -24.91
N THR A 431 -2.13 -10.50 -24.28
CA THR A 431 -3.55 -10.58 -24.70
C THR A 431 -4.51 -9.82 -23.77
N LEU A 432 -4.02 -9.42 -22.61
CA LEU A 432 -4.77 -8.89 -21.48
C LEU A 432 -5.86 -9.85 -20.95
N LYS A 433 -5.75 -11.16 -21.22
CA LYS A 433 -6.69 -12.15 -20.69
C LYS A 433 -6.51 -12.30 -19.17
N ARG A 434 -7.63 -12.30 -18.44
CA ARG A 434 -7.69 -12.58 -17.00
C ARG A 434 -8.01 -14.05 -16.77
N ILE A 435 -7.21 -14.72 -15.94
CA ILE A 435 -7.39 -16.12 -15.55
C ILE A 435 -7.35 -16.19 -14.02
N PRO A 436 -8.49 -16.37 -13.32
CA PRO A 436 -8.49 -16.55 -11.87
C PRO A 436 -7.59 -17.72 -11.47
N LYS A 437 -6.66 -17.47 -10.55
CA LYS A 437 -5.81 -18.53 -10.02
C LYS A 437 -6.60 -19.37 -9.02
N LYS A 438 -6.05 -20.52 -8.61
CA LYS A 438 -6.65 -21.35 -7.56
C LYS A 438 -6.84 -20.54 -6.27
N SER A 439 -5.88 -19.68 -5.93
CA SER A 439 -5.97 -18.76 -4.80
C SER A 439 -7.12 -17.76 -4.88
N ALA A 440 -7.51 -17.26 -6.06
CA ALA A 440 -8.69 -16.40 -6.20
C ALA A 440 -9.97 -17.12 -5.78
N THR A 441 -10.13 -18.37 -6.22
CA THR A 441 -11.32 -19.17 -5.88
C THR A 441 -11.34 -19.48 -4.39
N TRP A 442 -10.19 -19.81 -3.81
CA TRP A 442 -10.05 -20.05 -2.38
C TRP A 442 -10.35 -18.78 -1.56
N PHE A 443 -9.73 -17.64 -1.89
CA PHE A 443 -9.93 -16.38 -1.16
C PHE A 443 -11.37 -15.87 -1.30
N GLY A 444 -11.97 -16.03 -2.48
CA GLY A 444 -13.39 -15.77 -2.71
C GLY A 444 -14.32 -16.61 -1.82
N SER A 445 -13.98 -17.88 -1.59
CA SER A 445 -14.69 -18.75 -0.64
C SER A 445 -14.54 -18.27 0.81
N VAL A 446 -13.34 -17.84 1.21
CA VAL A 446 -13.09 -17.26 2.54
C VAL A 446 -13.94 -16.01 2.75
N SER A 447 -13.92 -15.09 1.77
CA SER A 447 -14.73 -13.87 1.75
C SER A 447 -16.24 -14.16 1.87
N LYS A 448 -16.76 -15.11 1.09
CA LYS A 448 -18.19 -15.48 1.11
C LYS A 448 -18.62 -16.10 2.44
N ASN A 449 -17.76 -16.94 3.02
CA ASN A 449 -18.08 -17.70 4.24
C ASN A 449 -17.68 -16.96 5.52
N ASN A 450 -16.96 -15.84 5.40
CA ASN A 450 -16.36 -15.09 6.50
C ASN A 450 -15.54 -16.00 7.45
N ALA A 451 -14.82 -16.96 6.88
CA ALA A 451 -14.10 -17.97 7.63
C ALA A 451 -13.00 -18.65 6.80
N ILE A 452 -11.92 -19.06 7.46
CA ILE A 452 -10.94 -19.99 6.89
C ILE A 452 -11.22 -21.41 7.42
N ALA A 453 -11.27 -22.38 6.52
CA ALA A 453 -11.38 -23.79 6.85
C ALA A 453 -10.01 -24.46 6.70
N ILE A 454 -9.55 -25.13 7.75
CA ILE A 454 -8.26 -25.83 7.77
C ILE A 454 -8.52 -27.31 8.05
N ASN A 455 -7.95 -28.16 7.20
CA ASN A 455 -8.06 -29.61 7.32
C ASN A 455 -7.08 -30.16 8.36
#